data_AF-A0A1U7TC77-F1
#
_entry.id   AF-A0A1U7TC77-F1
#
_cell.length_a   1.000
_cell.length_b   1.000
_cell.length_c   1.000
_cell.angle_alpha   90.00
_cell.angle_beta   90.00
_cell.angle_gamma   90.00
#
_symmetry.space_group_name_H-M   'P 1'
#
loop_
_entity.id
_entity.type
_entity.pdbx_description
1 polymer ?
#
loop_
_entity_poly.entity_id
_entity_poly.type
_entity_poly.pdbx_seq_one_letter_code
_entity_poly.pdbx_strand_id
1 'polypeptide(L)'
;MKLYSLSVLYKSESRAVLLKAAYDVSSFSFFQRSSVQEFMTFTSQLIVERSAKGTRASVKEQDYLCHVYVRNDSLAGVVIADNEYPSRVAFTLLEKVLDEFSKQTDRIDWPVGSPATINYTALDGHLSRYQNPREADPMTKVQAELDETKIILHNTMESLLERGEKLDDLVSKSEVLGTQSKAFYKTVSIQRLLLLGAPFQGSCNLFLLALSTSNGS
;
A
#
# COMPACT_ATOMS: atom_id res chain seq x y z
N MET A 1 5.07 6.39 13.93
CA MET A 1 5.51 4.99 13.67
C MET A 1 4.33 4.03 13.68
N LYS A 2 3.73 3.79 12.51
CA LYS A 2 2.65 2.80 12.33
C LYS A 2 2.79 2.07 11.00
N LEU A 3 2.34 0.82 10.97
CA LEU A 3 2.09 0.05 9.74
C LEU A 3 0.62 0.22 9.34
N TYR A 4 0.37 0.57 8.09
CA TYR A 4 -0.99 0.80 7.58
C TYR A 4 -1.54 -0.38 6.79
N SER A 5 -0.69 -1.04 6.02
CA SER A 5 -1.11 -2.21 5.25
C SER A 5 0.03 -3.18 5.06
N LEU A 6 -0.31 -4.46 5.04
CA LEU A 6 0.57 -5.56 4.67
C LEU A 6 -0.16 -6.41 3.65
N SER A 7 0.43 -6.61 2.48
CA SER A 7 -0.18 -7.36 1.39
C SER A 7 0.81 -8.31 0.73
N VAL A 8 0.28 -9.47 0.32
CA VAL A 8 0.98 -10.49 -0.45
C VAL A 8 0.32 -10.57 -1.81
N LEU A 9 1.13 -10.41 -2.84
CA LEU A 9 0.73 -10.38 -4.23
C LEU A 9 1.55 -11.39 -5.04
N TYR A 10 0.98 -11.86 -6.13
CA TYR A 10 1.68 -12.62 -7.14
C TYR A 10 1.92 -11.75 -8.38
N LYS A 11 3.18 -11.59 -8.77
CA LYS A 11 3.56 -10.86 -9.97
C LYS A 11 3.43 -11.76 -11.20
N SER A 12 2.35 -11.60 -11.96
CA SER A 12 2.24 -12.18 -13.29
C SER A 12 3.03 -11.35 -14.32
N GLU A 13 3.08 -11.80 -15.58
CA GLU A 13 3.80 -11.09 -16.64
C GLU A 13 3.23 -9.71 -16.95
N SER A 14 1.91 -9.55 -16.81
CA SER A 14 1.21 -8.30 -17.16
C SER A 14 0.47 -7.62 -16.02
N ARG A 15 0.20 -8.33 -14.90
CA ARG A 15 -0.62 -7.83 -13.79
C ARG A 15 -0.17 -8.39 -12.44
N ALA A 16 -0.41 -7.64 -11.37
CA ALA A 16 -0.25 -8.14 -10.00
C ALA A 16 -1.57 -8.71 -9.47
N VAL A 17 -1.57 -9.99 -9.11
CA VAL A 17 -2.71 -10.68 -8.50
C VAL A 17 -2.62 -10.52 -6.98
N LEU A 18 -3.65 -9.98 -6.36
CA LEU A 18 -3.71 -9.86 -4.89
C LEU A 18 -4.07 -11.21 -4.28
N LEU A 19 -3.17 -11.79 -3.48
CA LEU A 19 -3.43 -13.06 -2.80
C LEU A 19 -4.07 -12.84 -1.44
N LYS A 20 -3.47 -11.96 -0.63
CA LYS A 20 -3.98 -11.61 0.70
C LYS A 20 -3.54 -10.22 1.09
N ALA A 21 -4.34 -9.55 1.91
CA ALA A 21 -3.97 -8.27 2.48
C ALA A 21 -4.63 -8.06 3.85
N ALA A 22 -3.91 -7.37 4.71
CA ALA A 22 -4.29 -6.94 6.03
C ALA A 22 -4.11 -5.41 6.10
N TYR A 23 -5.03 -4.74 6.77
CA TYR A 23 -5.08 -3.28 6.81
C TYR A 23 -5.34 -2.79 8.23
N ASP A 24 -4.61 -1.76 8.64
CA ASP A 24 -4.84 -1.02 9.88
C ASP A 24 -5.10 0.46 9.56
N VAL A 25 -6.34 0.73 9.16
CA VAL A 25 -6.85 2.08 8.84
C VAL A 25 -7.55 2.74 10.04
N SER A 26 -7.31 2.25 11.26
CA SER A 26 -7.97 2.76 12.48
C SER A 26 -7.67 4.24 12.76
N SER A 27 -6.51 4.74 12.30
CA SER A 27 -6.06 6.13 12.41
C SER A 27 -6.80 7.10 11.48
N PHE A 28 -7.47 6.60 10.44
CA PHE A 28 -8.21 7.44 9.50
C PHE A 28 -9.68 7.60 9.92
N SER A 29 -10.28 8.71 9.49
CA SER A 29 -11.71 8.99 9.65
C SER A 29 -12.57 7.86 9.10
N PHE A 30 -13.60 7.43 9.84
CA PHE A 30 -14.46 6.29 9.49
C PHE A 30 -14.94 6.31 8.03
N PHE A 31 -15.37 7.48 7.54
CA PHE A 31 -15.88 7.66 6.18
C PHE A 31 -14.81 7.56 5.08
N GLN A 32 -13.53 7.69 5.41
CA GLN A 32 -12.42 7.64 4.45
C GLN A 32 -11.72 6.28 4.43
N ARG A 33 -11.95 5.43 5.45
CA ARG A 33 -11.27 4.14 5.60
C ARG A 33 -11.39 3.23 4.37
N SER A 34 -12.59 3.13 3.80
CA SER A 34 -12.82 2.33 2.59
C SER A 34 -11.98 2.83 1.41
N SER A 35 -12.02 4.13 1.13
CA SER A 35 -11.24 4.70 0.03
C SER A 35 -9.74 4.61 0.23
N VAL A 36 -9.27 4.77 1.47
CA VAL A 36 -7.85 4.63 1.82
C VAL A 36 -7.39 3.18 1.62
N GLN A 37 -8.20 2.21 2.04
CA GLN A 37 -7.87 0.78 1.88
C GLN A 37 -7.80 0.39 0.40
N GLU A 38 -8.75 0.81 -0.42
CA GLU A 38 -8.72 0.58 -1.87
C GLU A 38 -7.48 1.23 -2.50
N PHE A 39 -7.12 2.44 -2.06
CA PHE A 39 -5.94 3.14 -2.56
C PHE A 39 -4.62 2.46 -2.17
N MET A 40 -4.50 1.95 -0.95
CA MET A 40 -3.36 1.16 -0.50
C MET A 40 -3.22 -0.14 -1.30
N THR A 41 -4.35 -0.78 -1.60
CA THR A 41 -4.40 -1.99 -2.44
C THR A 41 -3.90 -1.72 -3.85
N PHE A 42 -4.45 -0.68 -4.48
CA PHE A 42 -4.07 -0.24 -5.82
C PHE A 42 -2.59 0.14 -5.90
N THR A 43 -2.11 0.92 -4.92
CA THR A 43 -0.70 1.31 -4.79
C THR A 43 0.20 0.09 -4.68
N SER A 44 -0.18 -0.89 -3.86
CA SER A 44 0.59 -2.13 -3.70
C SER A 44 0.69 -2.91 -5.01
N GLN A 45 -0.40 -3.02 -5.77
CA GLN A 45 -0.41 -3.65 -7.09
C GLN A 45 0.49 -2.92 -8.09
N LEU A 46 0.34 -1.60 -8.19
CA LEU A 46 1.10 -0.78 -9.11
C LEU A 46 2.61 -0.89 -8.87
N ILE A 47 3.04 -0.82 -7.60
CA ILE A 47 4.45 -0.96 -7.24
C ILE A 47 4.98 -2.34 -7.65
N VAL A 48 4.23 -3.42 -7.41
CA VAL A 48 4.64 -4.79 -7.78
C VAL A 48 4.70 -4.97 -9.29
N GLU A 49 3.78 -4.35 -10.04
CA GLU A 49 3.79 -4.39 -11.51
C GLU A 49 5.04 -3.73 -12.09
N ARG A 50 5.48 -2.60 -11.50
CA ARG A 50 6.66 -1.85 -11.96
C ARG A 50 7.98 -2.38 -11.41
N SER A 51 7.98 -3.10 -10.30
CA SER A 51 9.20 -3.64 -9.69
C SER A 51 9.68 -4.91 -10.39
N ALA A 52 10.99 -5.06 -10.63
CA ALA A 52 11.54 -6.27 -11.26
C ALA A 52 11.59 -7.46 -10.27
N LYS A 53 11.58 -8.70 -10.79
CA LYS A 53 11.73 -9.90 -9.95
C LYS A 53 13.11 -9.92 -9.29
N GLY A 54 13.17 -10.37 -8.03
CA GLY A 54 14.40 -10.41 -7.25
C GLY A 54 14.86 -9.06 -6.72
N THR A 55 14.02 -8.03 -6.77
CA THR A 55 14.38 -6.68 -6.32
C THR A 55 13.65 -6.28 -5.04
N ARG A 56 14.33 -5.48 -4.23
CA ARG A 56 13.79 -4.80 -3.05
C ARG A 56 13.77 -3.32 -3.35
N ALA A 57 12.61 -2.69 -3.20
CA ALA A 57 12.45 -1.27 -3.43
C ALA A 57 11.64 -0.61 -2.31
N SER A 58 11.86 0.68 -2.12
CA SER A 58 11.11 1.52 -1.20
C SER A 58 10.63 2.73 -1.97
N VAL A 59 9.34 3.01 -1.93
CA VAL A 59 8.72 4.16 -2.59
C VAL A 59 8.27 5.11 -1.51
N LYS A 60 8.89 6.27 -1.45
CA LYS A 60 8.48 7.36 -0.58
C LYS A 60 7.35 8.12 -1.26
N GLU A 61 6.28 8.36 -0.54
CA GLU A 61 5.17 9.20 -0.98
C GLU A 61 4.77 10.10 0.19
N GLN A 62 5.25 11.34 0.17
CA GLN A 62 5.05 12.33 1.24
C GLN A 62 5.56 11.81 2.59
N ASP A 63 4.66 11.57 3.55
CA ASP A 63 4.95 11.06 4.89
C ASP A 63 4.86 9.53 4.99
N TYR A 64 4.44 8.87 3.92
CA TYR A 64 4.32 7.42 3.83
C TYR A 64 5.51 6.81 3.08
N LEU A 65 5.85 5.59 3.47
CA LEU A 65 6.91 4.78 2.88
C LEU A 65 6.38 3.39 2.56
N CYS A 66 6.39 3.05 1.28
CA CYS A 66 5.94 1.75 0.77
C CYS A 66 7.16 0.88 0.50
N HIS A 67 7.35 -0.18 1.28
CA HIS A 67 8.40 -1.16 1.03
C HIS A 67 7.84 -2.32 0.22
N VAL A 68 8.52 -2.66 -0.86
CA VAL A 68 8.18 -3.80 -1.72
C VAL A 68 9.36 -4.76 -1.79
N TYR A 69 9.06 -6.05 -1.69
CA TYR A 69 10.00 -7.10 -1.98
C TYR A 69 9.38 -8.08 -2.98
N VAL A 70 10.00 -8.20 -4.15
CA VAL A 70 9.60 -9.17 -5.18
C VAL A 70 10.64 -10.28 -5.21
N ARG A 71 10.24 -11.51 -4.88
CA ARG A 71 11.09 -12.70 -4.96
C ARG A 71 11.25 -13.20 -6.40
N ASN A 72 12.25 -14.05 -6.61
CA ASN A 72 12.53 -14.67 -7.91
C ASN A 72 11.44 -15.65 -8.36
N ASP A 73 10.65 -16.19 -7.44
CA ASP A 73 9.49 -17.05 -7.72
C ASP A 73 8.22 -16.25 -8.08
N SER A 74 8.35 -14.93 -8.28
CA SER A 74 7.26 -14.00 -8.60
C SER A 74 6.28 -13.76 -7.45
N LEU A 75 6.58 -14.22 -6.24
CA LEU A 75 5.85 -13.82 -5.04
C LEU A 75 6.33 -12.44 -4.59
N ALA A 76 5.41 -11.54 -4.28
CA ALA A 76 5.71 -10.18 -3.88
C ALA A 76 5.02 -9.85 -2.55
N GLY A 77 5.74 -9.15 -1.68
CA GLY A 77 5.21 -8.60 -0.45
C GLY A 77 5.30 -7.08 -0.49
N VAL A 78 4.24 -6.39 -0.07
CA VAL A 78 4.22 -4.93 0.07
C VAL A 78 3.77 -4.58 1.48
N VAL A 79 4.50 -3.66 2.11
CA VAL A 79 4.12 -3.06 3.38
C VAL A 79 4.14 -1.54 3.25
N ILE A 80 3.09 -0.89 3.74
CA ILE A 80 2.98 0.57 3.76
C ILE A 80 3.08 1.01 5.21
N ALA A 81 4.03 1.88 5.49
CA ALA A 81 4.35 2.38 6.82
C ALA A 81 4.55 3.90 6.81
N ASP A 82 4.64 4.49 8.00
CA ASP A 82 5.18 5.86 8.14
C ASP A 82 6.66 5.91 7.76
N ASN A 83 7.14 7.09 7.35
CA ASN A 83 8.57 7.34 7.11
C ASN A 83 9.47 7.12 8.34
N GLU A 84 8.92 7.22 9.54
CA GLU A 84 9.62 7.01 10.81
C GLU A 84 9.86 5.52 11.09
N TYR A 85 9.10 4.64 10.42
CA TYR A 85 9.19 3.20 10.66
C TYR A 85 10.49 2.66 10.02
N PRO A 86 11.31 1.90 10.78
CA PRO A 86 12.59 1.43 10.27
C PRO A 86 12.38 0.45 9.12
N SER A 87 12.88 0.81 7.93
CA SER A 87 12.76 0.00 6.71
C SER A 87 13.32 -1.41 6.90
N ARG A 88 14.38 -1.55 7.70
CA ARG A 88 14.98 -2.82 8.09
C ARG A 88 13.97 -3.80 8.71
N VAL A 89 13.14 -3.32 9.64
CA VAL A 89 12.12 -4.14 10.28
C VAL A 89 10.99 -4.46 9.30
N ALA A 90 10.64 -3.51 8.42
CA ALA A 90 9.64 -3.71 7.38
C ALA A 90 10.04 -4.82 6.39
N PHE A 91 11.28 -4.82 5.89
CA PHE A 91 11.77 -5.90 5.02
C PHE A 91 11.90 -7.24 5.75
N THR A 92 12.27 -7.23 7.03
CA THR A 92 12.31 -8.46 7.86
C THR A 92 10.91 -9.07 7.98
N LEU A 93 9.89 -8.23 8.19
CA LEU A 93 8.49 -8.65 8.18
C LEU A 93 8.09 -9.25 6.83
N LEU A 94 8.42 -8.58 5.72
CA LEU A 94 8.11 -9.08 4.37
C LEU A 94 8.72 -10.47 4.13
N GLU A 95 10.01 -10.66 4.44
CA GLU A 95 10.68 -11.95 4.24
C GLU A 95 10.00 -13.07 5.03
N LYS A 96 9.68 -12.83 6.31
CA LYS A 96 9.02 -13.80 7.18
C LYS A 96 7.63 -14.18 6.67
N VAL A 97 6.84 -13.19 6.27
CA VAL A 97 5.48 -13.39 5.74
C VAL A 97 5.52 -14.15 4.42
N LEU A 98 6.44 -13.81 3.51
CA LEU A 98 6.56 -14.51 2.23
C LEU A 98 7.05 -15.95 2.40
N ASP A 99 8.00 -16.21 3.31
CA ASP A 99 8.46 -17.56 3.63
C ASP A 99 7.33 -18.40 4.23
N GLU A 100 6.61 -17.88 5.22
CA GLU A 100 5.48 -18.57 5.85
C GLU A 100 4.32 -18.81 4.87
N PHE A 101 4.00 -17.81 4.05
CA PHE A 101 2.99 -17.93 3.01
C PHE A 101 3.34 -19.04 2.01
N SER A 102 4.61 -19.10 1.57
CA SER A 102 5.06 -20.12 0.63
C SER A 102 5.04 -21.55 1.18
N LYS A 103 5.03 -21.72 2.51
CA LYS A 103 4.90 -23.02 3.18
C LYS A 103 3.44 -23.46 3.33
N GLN A 104 2.51 -22.51 3.42
CA GLN A 104 1.09 -22.80 3.61
C GLN A 104 0.31 -22.89 2.30
N THR A 105 0.72 -22.15 1.27
CA THR A 105 0.02 -22.08 -0.02
C THR A 105 0.94 -22.50 -1.15
N ASP A 106 0.53 -23.53 -1.89
CA ASP A 106 1.27 -24.03 -3.03
C ASP A 106 1.35 -23.03 -4.18
N ARG A 107 2.46 -23.09 -4.92
CA ARG A 107 2.75 -22.18 -6.04
C ARG A 107 1.73 -22.26 -7.18
N ILE A 108 1.02 -23.39 -7.28
CA ILE A 108 0.00 -23.62 -8.31
C ILE A 108 -1.23 -22.73 -8.10
N ASP A 109 -1.50 -22.34 -6.86
CA ASP A 109 -2.68 -21.53 -6.51
C ASP A 109 -2.41 -20.03 -6.62
N TRP A 110 -1.15 -19.60 -6.71
CA TRP A 110 -0.80 -18.17 -6.75
C TRP A 110 -1.32 -17.44 -8.00
N PRO A 111 -1.25 -17.99 -9.23
CA PRO A 111 -1.69 -17.28 -10.44
C PRO A 111 -3.21 -17.07 -10.50
N VAL A 112 -3.98 -17.98 -9.91
CA VAL A 112 -5.45 -17.96 -9.87
C VAL A 112 -5.99 -17.54 -8.50
N GLY A 113 -5.09 -17.22 -7.57
CA GLY A 113 -5.40 -16.92 -6.18
C GLY A 113 -6.17 -15.63 -6.05
N SER A 114 -7.04 -15.58 -5.04
CA SER A 114 -7.78 -14.40 -4.65
C SER A 114 -7.84 -14.32 -3.12
N PRO A 115 -8.13 -13.14 -2.54
CA PRO A 115 -8.26 -13.01 -1.09
C PRO A 115 -9.33 -13.92 -0.48
N ALA A 116 -10.30 -14.37 -1.28
CA ALA A 116 -11.37 -15.28 -0.89
C ALA A 116 -10.99 -16.77 -1.00
N THR A 117 -10.09 -17.13 -1.92
CA THR A 117 -9.66 -18.53 -2.12
C THR A 117 -8.46 -18.90 -1.25
N ILE A 118 -7.58 -17.94 -0.96
CA ILE A 118 -6.38 -18.17 -0.15
C ILE A 118 -6.71 -18.02 1.35
N ASN A 119 -6.67 -19.15 2.06
CA ASN A 119 -6.88 -19.23 3.50
C ASN A 119 -5.58 -19.00 4.28
N TYR A 120 -5.13 -17.75 4.31
CA TYR A 120 -4.01 -17.31 5.14
C TYR A 120 -4.48 -16.25 6.14
N THR A 121 -4.52 -16.60 7.43
CA THR A 121 -5.03 -15.73 8.52
C THR A 121 -3.93 -15.13 9.39
N ALA A 122 -2.68 -15.57 9.23
CA ALA A 122 -1.56 -15.09 10.03
C ALA A 122 -1.16 -13.64 9.71
N LEU A 123 -1.59 -13.10 8.56
CA LEU A 123 -1.23 -11.76 8.09
C LEU A 123 -1.64 -10.65 9.06
N ASP A 124 -2.87 -10.70 9.57
CA ASP A 124 -3.41 -9.72 10.54
C ASP A 124 -2.67 -9.78 11.88
N GLY A 125 -2.31 -11.00 12.32
CA GLY A 125 -1.52 -11.21 13.53
C GLY A 125 -0.10 -10.63 13.40
N HIS A 126 0.54 -10.83 12.25
CA HIS A 126 1.85 -10.24 11.95
C HIS A 126 1.77 -8.72 11.87
N LEU A 127 0.76 -8.15 11.20
CA LEU A 127 0.59 -6.70 11.12
C LEU A 127 0.46 -6.09 12.53
N SER A 128 -0.35 -6.68 13.40
CA SER A 128 -0.57 -6.20 14.78
C SER A 128 0.71 -6.30 15.62
N ARG A 129 1.39 -7.46 15.61
CA ARG A 129 2.62 -7.67 16.40
C ARG A 129 3.77 -6.75 15.96
N TYR A 130 3.88 -6.50 14.66
CA TYR A 130 4.93 -5.63 14.11
C TYR A 130 4.59 -4.14 14.18
N GLN A 131 3.42 -3.74 14.73
CA GLN A 131 3.21 -2.33 15.09
C GLN A 131 4.27 -1.84 16.09
N ASN A 132 4.76 -2.73 16.96
CA ASN A 132 5.86 -2.45 17.85
C ASN A 132 7.17 -3.04 17.28
N PRO A 133 8.08 -2.23 16.72
CA PRO A 133 9.32 -2.74 16.13
C PRO A 133 10.26 -3.40 17.14
N ARG A 134 10.03 -3.22 18.45
CA ARG A 134 10.80 -3.90 19.51
C ARG A 134 10.39 -5.35 19.73
N GLU A 135 9.16 -5.71 19.36
CA GLU A 135 8.64 -7.08 19.44
C GLU A 135 8.92 -7.90 18.18
N ALA A 136 9.45 -7.24 17.14
CA ALA A 136 9.97 -7.90 15.96
C ALA A 136 11.20 -8.73 16.35
N ASP A 137 11.11 -10.05 16.17
CA ASP A 137 12.20 -10.97 16.47
C ASP A 137 13.45 -10.58 15.64
N PRO A 138 14.61 -10.35 16.27
CA PRO A 138 15.85 -10.06 15.56
C PRO A 138 16.35 -11.34 14.87
N MET A 139 15.92 -11.58 13.64
CA MET A 139 16.52 -12.60 12.80
C MET A 139 17.86 -12.09 12.28
N THR A 140 18.93 -12.33 13.03
CA THR A 140 20.31 -11.89 12.70
C THR A 140 20.77 -12.33 11.30
N LYS A 141 20.23 -13.43 10.76
CA LYS A 141 20.55 -13.89 9.39
C LYS A 141 19.93 -13.01 8.30
N VAL A 142 18.64 -12.66 8.46
CA VAL A 142 17.95 -11.74 7.55
C VAL A 142 18.62 -10.37 7.59
N GLN A 143 19.12 -9.97 8.76
CA GLN A 143 19.85 -8.72 8.92
C GLN A 143 21.07 -8.60 8.00
N ALA A 144 21.88 -9.64 7.92
CA ALA A 144 23.06 -9.67 7.05
C ALA A 144 22.67 -9.59 5.56
N GLU A 145 21.64 -10.35 5.15
CA GLU A 145 21.16 -10.32 3.76
C GLU A 145 20.59 -8.94 3.38
N LEU A 146 19.88 -8.28 4.29
CA LEU A 146 19.35 -6.93 4.04
C LEU A 146 20.44 -5.87 3.91
N ASP A 147 21.53 -5.97 4.68
CA ASP A 147 22.64 -5.02 4.61
C ASP A 147 23.46 -5.21 3.31
N GLU A 148 23.47 -6.41 2.73
CA GLU A 148 24.09 -6.70 1.42
C GLU A 148 23.19 -6.35 0.23
N THR A 149 21.86 -6.32 0.40
CA THR A 149 20.95 -6.06 -0.72
C THR A 149 20.80 -4.56 -0.97
N LYS A 150 21.16 -4.11 -2.18
CA LYS A 150 20.89 -2.73 -2.62
C LYS A 150 19.37 -2.49 -2.72
N ILE A 151 18.81 -1.75 -1.76
CA ILE A 151 17.41 -1.31 -1.79
C ILE A 151 17.29 -0.13 -2.76
N ILE A 152 16.40 -0.25 -3.74
CA ILE A 152 16.11 0.83 -4.69
C ILE A 152 15.16 1.81 -4.02
N LEU A 153 15.58 3.07 -3.83
CA LEU A 153 14.74 4.11 -3.25
C LEU A 153 14.14 4.99 -4.35
N HIS A 154 12.82 5.04 -4.40
CA HIS A 154 12.01 5.91 -5.23
C HIS A 154 11.48 7.07 -4.38
N ASN A 155 11.68 8.31 -4.82
CA ASN A 155 11.27 9.49 -4.06
C ASN A 155 9.78 9.83 -4.18
N THR A 156 9.15 9.39 -5.26
CA THR A 156 7.72 9.60 -5.57
C THR A 156 7.18 8.40 -6.34
N MET A 157 5.87 8.17 -6.27
CA MET A 157 5.18 7.19 -7.12
C MET A 157 5.41 7.44 -8.61
N GLU A 158 5.51 8.70 -9.02
CA GLU A 158 5.75 9.10 -10.42
C GLU A 158 7.06 8.52 -10.98
N SER A 159 8.07 8.27 -10.14
CA SER A 159 9.32 7.67 -10.59
C SER A 159 9.20 6.19 -11.00
N LEU A 160 8.09 5.54 -10.65
CA LEU A 160 7.75 4.20 -11.13
C LEU A 160 6.96 4.22 -12.46
N LEU A 161 6.46 5.39 -12.86
CA LEU A 161 5.66 5.55 -14.08
C LEU A 161 6.56 5.75 -15.30
N GLU A 162 6.07 5.33 -16.46
CA GLU A 162 6.75 5.58 -17.73
C GLU A 162 6.61 7.05 -18.15
N ARG A 163 7.53 7.50 -19.01
CA ARG A 163 7.54 8.88 -19.50
C ARG A 163 6.24 9.19 -20.25
N GLY A 164 5.41 10.05 -19.67
CA GLY A 164 4.13 10.48 -20.25
C GLY A 164 2.90 9.76 -19.68
N GLU A 165 3.09 8.81 -18.77
CA GLU A 165 2.01 8.17 -18.04
C GLU A 165 1.67 8.96 -16.76
N LYS A 166 0.38 9.23 -16.53
CA LYS A 166 -0.09 9.96 -15.35
C LYS A 166 -0.73 9.00 -14.36
N LEU A 167 -0.44 9.20 -13.07
CA LEU A 167 -1.09 8.45 -11.99
C LEU A 167 -2.62 8.58 -12.05
N ASP A 168 -3.12 9.77 -12.41
CA ASP A 168 -4.55 10.05 -12.58
C ASP A 168 -5.21 9.13 -13.63
N ASP A 169 -4.52 8.83 -14.72
CA ASP A 169 -5.04 7.96 -15.78
C ASP A 169 -5.13 6.51 -15.28
N LEU A 170 -4.12 6.04 -14.54
CA LEU A 170 -4.12 4.72 -13.92
C LEU A 170 -5.21 4.59 -12.85
N VAL A 171 -5.38 5.62 -12.01
CA VAL A 171 -6.47 5.69 -11.03
C VAL A 171 -7.83 5.64 -11.72
N SER A 172 -8.00 6.35 -12.84
CA SER A 172 -9.27 6.35 -13.58
C SER A 172 -9.59 5.00 -14.22
N LYS A 173 -8.57 4.28 -14.72
CA LYS A 173 -8.68 2.97 -15.37
C LYS A 173 -8.75 1.80 -14.40
N SER A 174 -8.30 1.99 -13.15
CA SER A 174 -8.28 0.92 -12.14
C SER A 174 -9.68 0.38 -11.83
N GLU A 175 -9.86 -0.93 -11.90
CA GLU A 175 -11.09 -1.62 -11.46
C GLU A 175 -11.11 -1.86 -9.94
N VAL A 176 -9.96 -1.70 -9.28
CA VAL A 176 -9.80 -1.92 -7.83
C VAL A 176 -10.30 -0.74 -7.01
N LEU A 177 -10.31 0.46 -7.61
CA LEU A 177 -10.81 1.67 -6.98
C LEU A 177 -12.30 1.84 -7.29
N GLY A 178 -13.13 1.93 -6.25
CA GLY A 178 -14.53 2.29 -6.37
C GLY A 178 -14.71 3.72 -6.88
N THR A 179 -15.86 4.01 -7.49
CA THR A 179 -16.20 5.35 -8.02
C THR A 179 -16.06 6.44 -6.95
N GLN A 180 -16.41 6.14 -5.70
CA GLN A 180 -16.27 7.05 -4.55
C GLN A 180 -14.80 7.34 -4.22
N SER A 181 -13.93 6.32 -4.28
CA SER A 181 -12.50 6.45 -4.00
C SER A 181 -11.77 7.22 -5.09
N LYS A 182 -12.16 7.03 -6.36
CA LYS A 182 -11.68 7.84 -7.50
C LYS A 182 -12.11 9.30 -7.35
N ALA A 183 -13.36 9.54 -6.95
CA ALA A 183 -13.84 10.89 -6.67
C ALA A 183 -13.09 11.53 -5.50
N PHE A 184 -12.85 10.78 -4.42
CA PHE A 184 -12.06 11.25 -3.27
C PHE A 184 -10.65 11.65 -3.67
N TYR A 185 -9.95 10.83 -4.47
CA TYR A 185 -8.61 11.15 -4.95
C TYR A 185 -8.60 12.44 -5.78
N LYS A 186 -9.57 12.64 -6.68
CA LYS A 186 -9.74 13.90 -7.43
C LYS A 186 -10.04 15.09 -6.52
N THR A 187 -10.89 14.90 -5.51
CA THR A 187 -11.21 15.97 -4.56
C THR A 187 -9.99 16.34 -3.71
N VAL A 188 -9.18 15.37 -3.26
CA VAL A 188 -7.97 15.63 -2.47
C VAL A 188 -6.87 16.29 -3.30
N SER A 189 -6.66 15.88 -4.56
CA SER A 189 -5.69 16.53 -5.44
C SER A 189 -6.10 17.98 -5.76
N ILE A 190 -7.40 18.23 -5.94
CA ILE A 190 -7.96 19.59 -6.11
C ILE A 190 -7.89 20.39 -4.80
N GLN A 191 -8.20 19.80 -3.64
CA GLN A 191 -8.13 20.45 -2.34
C GLN A 191 -6.68 20.85 -1.99
N ARG A 192 -5.70 20.01 -2.34
CA ARG A 192 -4.27 20.29 -2.19
C ARG A 192 -3.81 21.41 -3.12
N LEU A 193 -4.36 21.49 -4.34
CA LEU A 193 -4.11 22.61 -5.26
C LEU A 193 -4.68 23.94 -4.75
N LEU A 194 -5.84 23.91 -4.08
CA LEU A 194 -6.49 25.10 -3.52
C LEU A 194 -5.84 25.60 -2.21
N LEU A 195 -5.27 24.70 -1.39
CA LEU A 195 -4.70 25.07 -0.09
C LEU A 195 -3.23 25.52 -0.14
N LEU A 196 -2.50 25.31 -1.25
CA LEU A 196 -1.16 25.89 -1.45
C LEU A 196 -1.19 27.39 -1.80
N GLY A 197 -2.38 28.00 -1.86
CA GLY A 197 -2.57 29.42 -2.20
C GLY A 197 -3.30 30.27 -1.15
N ALA A 198 -3.66 29.76 0.04
CA ALA A 198 -4.38 30.56 1.03
C ALA A 198 -3.92 30.30 2.46
N PRO A 199 -3.53 31.34 3.23
CA PRO A 199 -3.25 31.19 4.65
C PRO A 199 -4.51 30.71 5.37
N PHE A 200 -4.32 29.65 6.14
CA PHE A 200 -5.30 29.03 7.00
C PHE A 200 -5.79 30.04 8.04
N GLN A 201 -6.98 30.61 7.84
CA GLN A 201 -7.64 31.37 8.89
C GLN A 201 -9.12 31.04 8.93
N GLY A 202 -9.45 30.18 9.89
CA GLY A 202 -10.69 30.28 10.64
C GLY A 202 -11.92 29.57 10.06
N SER A 203 -12.42 28.66 10.90
CA SER A 203 -13.84 28.43 11.15
C SER A 203 -14.54 27.38 10.29
N CYS A 204 -14.74 26.22 10.94
CA CYS A 204 -16.00 25.48 10.94
C CYS A 204 -17.19 26.25 10.33
N ASN A 205 -17.55 25.98 9.07
CA ASN A 205 -18.95 26.10 8.62
C ASN A 205 -19.30 25.50 7.25
N LEU A 206 -18.40 24.81 6.55
CA LEU A 206 -18.70 24.35 5.18
C LEU A 206 -19.49 23.03 5.09
N PHE A 207 -19.90 22.43 6.21
CA PHE A 207 -20.69 21.18 6.19
C PHE A 207 -22.22 21.38 6.20
N LEU A 208 -22.72 22.61 6.39
CA LEU A 208 -24.18 22.85 6.48
C LEU A 208 -24.85 23.44 5.23
N LEU A 209 -24.10 23.88 4.22
CA LEU A 209 -24.68 24.49 3.00
C LEU A 209 -24.98 23.50 1.87
N ALA A 210 -24.54 22.25 1.97
CA ALA A 210 -24.78 21.24 0.93
C ALA A 210 -26.07 20.42 1.11
N LEU A 211 -26.78 20.56 2.24
CA LEU A 211 -27.97 19.75 2.55
C LEU A 211 -29.30 20.49 2.46
N SER A 212 -29.34 21.80 2.13
CA SER A 212 -30.60 22.56 2.06
C SER A 212 -31.12 22.87 0.64
N THR A 213 -30.46 22.43 -0.43
CA THR A 213 -30.91 22.70 -1.82
C THR A 213 -31.50 21.49 -2.54
N SER A 214 -31.86 20.42 -1.83
CA SER A 214 -32.48 19.21 -2.40
C SER A 214 -33.87 18.90 -1.81
N ASN A 215 -34.64 19.92 -1.44
CA ASN A 215 -36.08 19.78 -1.23
C ASN A 215 -36.78 21.07 -1.64
N GLY A 216 -37.25 21.11 -2.88
CA GLY A 216 -37.99 22.24 -3.41
C GLY A 216 -38.09 22.23 -4.92
N SER A 217 -38.90 21.32 -5.48
CA SER A 217 -39.84 21.51 -6.60
C SER A 217 -40.42 20.15 -7.01
#